data_AF-A0A3P1USB1-F1
#
_entry.id   AF-A0A3P1USB1-F1
#
_cell.length_a   1.000
_cell.length_b   1.000
_cell.length_c   1.000
_cell.angle_alpha   90.00
_cell.angle_beta   90.00
_cell.angle_gamma   90.00
#
_symmetry.space_group_name_H-M   'P 1'
#
loop_
_entity.id
_entity.type
_entity.pdbx_description
1 polymer ?
#
loop_
_entity_poly.entity_id
_entity_poly.type
_entity_poly.pdbx_seq_one_letter_code
_entity_poly.pdbx_strand_id
1 'polypeptide(L)'
;MLSNLNLLASPYCADHTLLAKSYPAAIEELRDTQGPGWAALNRPASARALKNAFGVIDGPSAIAQCEELAAAAGSWADPLIAAQQVPALAMLAGAAGARGFDDCRIVNVLTRARTAGYIDDGALAGLLESHARRTLVHYSGWGQYLASVIVGKTAFQAMGATSGSHCIVPSQRILEAVHIMALSAPVTLFRAGLWHPEDLSALIDAIEAIIPAERARAARLGAGGWVATASHPLDAATTKVLQATATDTGTFLRSRSLAQEVFWRPVGMARLWPVFEDLRSSRLPPWDLPAHGDGRAAKTFWRDVRLEREHWSGVPFLRISDGGRLTAVLTEQACVLVSRTGVHRAFTPVPWEQARITATVSPGKQVAFHAGGALLGTLYPDWGALGPASAELTWRLEGLLSGLGARVRSFSAAHPL
;
A
#
# COMPACT_ATOMS: atom_id res chain seq x y z
N MET A 1 -6.11 4.39 9.64
CA MET A 1 -5.11 3.30 9.62
C MET A 1 -5.69 2.17 8.79
N LEU A 2 -5.14 1.89 7.61
CA LEU A 2 -5.66 0.84 6.72
C LEU A 2 -4.94 -0.47 7.04
N SER A 3 -5.70 -1.54 7.33
CA SER A 3 -5.17 -2.83 7.74
C SER A 3 -5.19 -3.84 6.59
N ASN A 4 -4.51 -4.98 6.75
CA ASN A 4 -4.52 -6.09 5.77
C ASN A 4 -5.94 -6.57 5.43
N LEU A 5 -6.89 -6.38 6.37
CA LEU A 5 -8.30 -6.71 6.21
C LEU A 5 -8.98 -5.93 5.09
N ASN A 6 -8.52 -4.71 4.77
CA ASN A 6 -9.16 -3.87 3.76
C ASN A 6 -8.95 -4.40 2.33
N LEU A 7 -7.98 -5.29 2.11
CA LEU A 7 -7.77 -6.01 0.85
C LEU A 7 -8.81 -7.11 0.61
N LEU A 8 -9.53 -7.56 1.65
CA LEU A 8 -10.51 -8.64 1.56
C LEU A 8 -11.79 -8.25 0.80
N ALA A 9 -12.09 -6.95 0.73
CA ALA A 9 -13.48 -6.51 0.65
C ALA A 9 -13.91 -5.84 -0.68
N SER A 10 -13.02 -5.64 -1.67
CA SER A 10 -13.47 -5.13 -2.98
C SER A 10 -12.52 -5.37 -4.18
N PRO A 11 -12.90 -6.22 -5.15
CA PRO A 11 -12.30 -6.28 -6.49
C PRO A 11 -12.56 -5.03 -7.37
N TYR A 12 -13.50 -4.16 -6.98
CA TYR A 12 -13.99 -3.04 -7.82
C TYR A 12 -12.92 -1.99 -8.18
N CYS A 13 -11.83 -1.92 -7.39
CA CYS A 13 -10.81 -0.88 -7.50
C CYS A 13 -9.42 -1.44 -7.86
N ALA A 14 -9.36 -2.65 -8.41
CA ALA A 14 -8.15 -3.22 -9.02
C ALA A 14 -7.80 -2.52 -10.35
N ASP A 15 -7.44 -1.24 -10.28
CA ASP A 15 -6.75 -0.58 -11.39
C ASP A 15 -5.41 -1.30 -11.60
N HIS A 16 -5.07 -1.56 -12.87
CA HIS A 16 -3.82 -2.22 -13.25
C HIS A 16 -2.59 -1.40 -12.82
N THR A 17 -2.75 -0.09 -12.60
CA THR A 17 -1.72 0.78 -12.01
C THR A 17 -1.63 0.62 -10.49
N LEU A 18 -2.74 0.46 -9.76
CA LEU A 18 -2.73 0.15 -8.32
C LEU A 18 -2.05 -1.20 -8.07
N LEU A 19 -2.36 -2.20 -8.90
CA LEU A 19 -1.70 -3.51 -8.88
C LEU A 19 -0.26 -3.53 -9.44
N ALA A 20 0.27 -2.40 -9.93
CA ALA A 20 1.68 -2.29 -10.31
C ALA A 20 2.56 -1.65 -9.21
N LYS A 21 1.95 -1.18 -8.12
CA LYS A 21 2.64 -0.37 -7.09
C LYS A 21 3.10 -1.21 -5.91
N SER A 22 4.17 -0.74 -5.26
CA SER A 22 4.66 -1.34 -4.01
C SER A 22 3.62 -1.15 -2.90
N TYR A 23 3.56 -2.07 -1.92
CA TYR A 23 2.61 -1.99 -0.81
C TYR A 23 2.59 -0.62 -0.08
N PRO A 24 3.73 0.05 0.19
CA PRO A 24 3.73 1.42 0.72
C PRO A 24 3.10 2.45 -0.23
N ALA A 25 3.38 2.39 -1.54
CA ALA A 25 2.84 3.32 -2.52
C ALA A 25 1.33 3.11 -2.76
N ALA A 26 0.86 1.86 -2.74
CA ALA A 26 -0.57 1.56 -2.73
C ALA A 26 -1.25 2.05 -1.43
N ILE A 27 -0.58 1.93 -0.28
CA ILE A 27 -1.08 2.47 1.00
C ILE A 27 -1.12 4.01 1.01
N GLU A 28 -0.19 4.71 0.36
CA GLU A 28 -0.30 6.17 0.20
C GLU A 28 -1.37 6.57 -0.83
N GLU A 29 -1.47 5.93 -1.99
CA GLU A 29 -2.55 6.22 -2.96
C GLU A 29 -3.96 5.96 -2.39
N LEU A 30 -4.10 4.96 -1.50
CA LEU A 30 -5.33 4.68 -0.75
C LEU A 30 -5.60 5.67 0.41
N ARG A 31 -4.64 6.53 0.76
CA ARG A 31 -4.83 7.67 1.69
C ARG A 31 -5.09 8.96 0.92
N ASP A 32 -4.23 9.23 -0.06
CA ASP A 32 -4.12 10.44 -0.87
C ASP A 32 -4.86 10.26 -2.21
N THR A 33 -6.16 10.02 -2.11
CA THR A 33 -7.01 9.56 -3.21
C THR A 33 -7.32 10.67 -4.23
N GLN A 34 -6.32 11.12 -4.99
CA GLN A 34 -6.48 11.98 -6.17
C GLN A 34 -5.97 11.38 -7.50
N GLY A 35 -5.59 10.08 -7.53
CA GLY A 35 -5.58 9.28 -8.76
C GLY A 35 -4.41 8.31 -8.97
N PRO A 36 -4.44 7.50 -10.05
CA PRO A 36 -5.49 7.37 -11.08
C PRO A 36 -6.59 6.38 -10.65
N GLY A 37 -7.58 6.12 -11.53
CA GLY A 37 -8.72 5.23 -11.25
C GLY A 37 -9.76 5.83 -10.29
N TRP A 38 -9.31 6.42 -9.19
CA TRP A 38 -10.10 7.18 -8.21
C TRP A 38 -10.34 8.65 -8.62
N ALA A 39 -9.50 9.19 -9.52
CA ALA A 39 -9.45 10.61 -9.89
C ALA A 39 -10.77 11.21 -10.45
N ALA A 40 -11.68 10.38 -10.98
CA ALA A 40 -12.88 10.86 -11.66
C ALA A 40 -13.98 11.41 -10.70
N LEU A 41 -13.85 11.19 -9.39
CA LEU A 41 -14.95 11.36 -8.43
C LEU A 41 -14.64 12.39 -7.33
N ASN A 42 -14.55 13.66 -7.74
CA ASN A 42 -14.54 14.80 -6.82
C ASN A 42 -15.72 14.75 -5.81
N ARG A 43 -15.62 15.49 -4.70
CA ARG A 43 -16.61 15.47 -3.60
C ARG A 43 -18.07 15.60 -4.09
N PRO A 44 -18.44 16.54 -4.99
CA PRO A 44 -19.77 16.60 -5.61
C PRO A 44 -20.18 15.36 -6.43
N ALA A 45 -19.27 14.75 -7.18
CA ALA A 45 -19.54 13.55 -7.98
C ALA A 45 -19.70 12.29 -7.11
N SER A 46 -18.91 12.16 -6.05
CA SER A 46 -19.06 11.10 -5.04
C SER A 46 -20.42 11.19 -4.33
N ALA A 47 -20.79 12.38 -3.85
CA ALA A 47 -22.11 12.63 -3.23
C ALA A 47 -23.28 12.35 -4.20
N ARG A 48 -23.16 12.76 -5.47
CA ARG A 48 -24.19 12.50 -6.50
C ARG A 48 -24.32 11.01 -6.82
N ALA A 49 -23.20 10.27 -6.89
CA ALA A 49 -23.21 8.83 -7.11
C ALA A 49 -23.86 8.07 -5.95
N LEU A 50 -23.56 8.46 -4.71
CA LEU A 50 -24.20 7.91 -3.50
C LEU A 50 -25.72 8.13 -3.53
N LYS A 51 -26.17 9.38 -3.71
CA LYS A 51 -27.60 9.70 -3.76
C LYS A 51 -28.33 8.96 -4.89
N ASN A 52 -27.74 8.90 -6.09
CA ASN A 52 -28.41 8.35 -7.27
C ASN A 52 -28.41 6.81 -7.33
N ALA A 53 -27.47 6.13 -6.68
CA ALA A 53 -27.35 4.67 -6.74
C ALA A 53 -27.73 3.95 -5.43
N PHE A 54 -27.79 4.67 -4.31
CA PHE A 54 -28.00 4.13 -2.96
C PHE A 54 -28.90 5.01 -2.06
N GLY A 55 -29.43 6.13 -2.55
CA GLY A 55 -30.20 7.07 -1.73
C GLY A 55 -29.40 7.83 -0.64
N VAL A 56 -28.13 7.49 -0.45
CA VAL A 56 -27.23 8.02 0.60
C VAL A 56 -26.95 9.52 0.40
N ILE A 57 -27.13 10.30 1.46
CA ILE A 57 -27.00 11.77 1.47
C ILE A 57 -26.11 12.32 2.60
N ASP A 58 -25.72 11.48 3.56
CA ASP A 58 -24.91 11.82 4.73
C ASP A 58 -24.21 10.57 5.33
N GLY A 59 -23.53 10.74 6.47
CA GLY A 59 -22.84 9.65 7.16
C GLY A 59 -23.77 8.57 7.71
N PRO A 60 -24.84 8.92 8.48
CA PRO A 60 -25.80 7.95 8.99
C PRO A 60 -26.47 7.11 7.90
N SER A 61 -26.90 7.70 6.78
CA SER A 61 -27.47 6.97 5.65
C SER A 61 -26.43 6.08 4.95
N ALA A 62 -25.16 6.49 4.86
CA ALA A 62 -24.09 5.63 4.35
C ALA A 62 -23.88 4.38 5.22
N ILE A 63 -23.93 4.52 6.55
CA ILE A 63 -23.80 3.41 7.50
C ILE A 63 -25.03 2.50 7.42
N ALA A 64 -26.24 3.07 7.47
CA ALA A 64 -27.49 2.30 7.35
C ALA A 64 -27.54 1.47 6.06
N GLN A 65 -27.15 2.07 4.92
CA GLN A 65 -27.08 1.34 3.66
C GLN A 65 -26.06 0.18 3.70
N CYS A 66 -24.92 0.33 4.41
CA CYS A 66 -23.95 -0.74 4.55
C CYS A 66 -24.47 -1.89 5.40
N GLU A 67 -25.23 -1.61 6.46
CA GLU A 67 -25.88 -2.64 7.28
C GLU A 67 -27.04 -3.32 6.53
N GLU A 68 -27.83 -2.59 5.73
CA GLU A 68 -28.83 -3.18 4.82
C GLU A 68 -28.19 -4.16 3.83
N LEU A 69 -27.07 -3.79 3.19
CA LEU A 69 -26.32 -4.67 2.30
C LEU A 69 -25.72 -5.87 3.05
N ALA A 70 -25.24 -5.65 4.27
CA ALA A 70 -24.66 -6.70 5.10
C ALA A 70 -25.69 -7.73 5.57
N ALA A 71 -26.93 -7.31 5.81
CA ALA A 71 -28.07 -8.16 6.16
C ALA A 71 -28.72 -8.81 4.94
N ALA A 72 -28.81 -8.09 3.81
CA ALA A 72 -29.34 -8.64 2.56
C ALA A 72 -28.45 -9.77 2.01
N ALA A 73 -27.13 -9.64 2.13
CA ALA A 73 -26.16 -10.72 1.97
C ALA A 73 -26.30 -11.57 0.68
N GLY A 74 -26.65 -10.93 -0.45
CA GLY A 74 -26.87 -11.57 -1.75
C GLY A 74 -28.27 -12.11 -2.01
N SER A 75 -29.22 -12.01 -1.07
CA SER A 75 -30.58 -12.61 -1.17
C SER A 75 -31.47 -12.04 -2.28
N TRP A 76 -31.11 -10.90 -2.86
CA TRP A 76 -31.77 -10.30 -4.03
C TRP A 76 -31.43 -11.00 -5.35
N ALA A 77 -30.45 -11.91 -5.38
CA ALA A 77 -30.02 -12.63 -6.57
C ALA A 77 -30.70 -14.00 -6.68
N ASP A 78 -31.37 -14.26 -7.80
CA ASP A 78 -31.88 -15.59 -8.13
C ASP A 78 -30.70 -16.56 -8.38
N PRO A 79 -30.56 -17.65 -7.59
CA PRO A 79 -29.51 -18.64 -7.78
C PRO A 79 -29.60 -19.38 -9.13
N LEU A 80 -30.81 -19.52 -9.70
CA LEU A 80 -31.01 -20.17 -11.00
C LEU A 80 -30.46 -19.31 -12.14
N ILE A 81 -30.68 -18.00 -12.10
CA ILE A 81 -30.11 -17.06 -13.07
C ILE A 81 -28.58 -17.09 -12.98
N ALA A 82 -28.02 -17.08 -11.76
CA ALA A 82 -26.57 -17.20 -11.58
C ALA A 82 -26.01 -18.53 -12.12
N ALA A 83 -26.65 -19.66 -11.81
CA ALA A 83 -26.23 -20.99 -12.24
C ALA A 83 -26.35 -21.19 -13.76
N GLN A 84 -27.32 -20.54 -14.42
CA GLN A 84 -27.43 -20.56 -15.89
C GLN A 84 -26.32 -19.77 -16.59
N GLN A 85 -25.89 -18.65 -16.00
CA GLN A 85 -24.90 -17.76 -16.63
C GLN A 85 -23.44 -18.17 -16.33
N VAL A 86 -23.15 -18.63 -15.10
CA VAL A 86 -21.78 -18.97 -14.64
C VAL A 86 -21.77 -20.24 -13.77
N PRO A 87 -22.18 -21.42 -14.29
CA PRO A 87 -22.44 -22.62 -13.49
C PRO A 87 -21.29 -23.07 -12.59
N ALA A 88 -20.06 -23.12 -13.12
CA ALA A 88 -18.87 -23.52 -12.34
C ALA A 88 -18.58 -22.56 -11.17
N LEU A 89 -18.79 -21.24 -11.37
CA LEU A 89 -18.59 -20.23 -10.34
C LEU A 89 -19.75 -20.23 -9.33
N ALA A 90 -20.98 -20.55 -9.75
CA ALA A 90 -22.11 -20.77 -8.85
C ALA A 90 -21.86 -21.97 -7.92
N MET A 91 -21.26 -23.05 -8.42
CA MET A 91 -20.84 -24.19 -7.60
C MET A 91 -19.73 -23.82 -6.61
N LEU A 92 -18.70 -23.06 -7.05
CA LEU A 92 -17.60 -22.62 -6.19
C LEU A 92 -18.02 -21.60 -5.13
N ALA A 93 -19.00 -20.74 -5.41
CA ALA A 93 -19.61 -19.86 -4.41
C ALA A 93 -20.48 -20.66 -3.41
N GLY A 94 -21.22 -21.65 -3.90
CA GLY A 94 -22.10 -22.50 -3.08
C GLY A 94 -23.05 -21.69 -2.21
N ALA A 95 -23.09 -21.99 -0.91
CA ALA A 95 -23.96 -21.31 0.07
C ALA A 95 -23.64 -19.82 0.30
N ALA A 96 -22.54 -19.29 -0.23
CA ALA A 96 -22.28 -17.84 -0.22
C ALA A 96 -23.07 -17.08 -1.30
N GLY A 97 -23.52 -17.77 -2.37
CA GLY A 97 -24.35 -17.18 -3.42
C GLY A 97 -23.77 -15.86 -3.97
N ALA A 98 -24.57 -14.79 -3.96
CA ALA A 98 -24.19 -13.47 -4.43
C ALA A 98 -23.56 -12.55 -3.35
N ARG A 99 -23.37 -13.03 -2.10
CA ARG A 99 -22.98 -12.21 -0.94
C ARG A 99 -21.72 -11.37 -1.18
N GLY A 100 -20.72 -11.93 -1.86
CA GLY A 100 -19.47 -11.24 -2.17
C GLY A 100 -19.68 -9.94 -2.95
N PHE A 101 -20.70 -9.87 -3.81
CA PHE A 101 -21.04 -8.66 -4.55
C PHE A 101 -21.61 -7.54 -3.65
N ASP A 102 -22.34 -7.88 -2.57
CA ASP A 102 -22.78 -6.87 -1.60
C ASP A 102 -21.62 -6.41 -0.70
N ASP A 103 -20.71 -7.29 -0.33
CA ASP A 103 -19.46 -6.92 0.36
C ASP A 103 -18.65 -5.90 -0.49
N CYS A 104 -18.59 -6.09 -1.82
CA CYS A 104 -18.00 -5.11 -2.73
C CYS A 104 -18.73 -3.76 -2.72
N ARG A 105 -20.07 -3.79 -2.68
CA ARG A 105 -20.93 -2.59 -2.68
C ARG A 105 -20.76 -1.80 -1.39
N ILE A 106 -20.63 -2.47 -0.24
CA ILE A 106 -20.34 -1.84 1.06
C ILE A 106 -19.05 -1.00 0.99
N VAL A 107 -17.95 -1.56 0.49
CA VAL A 107 -16.70 -0.79 0.33
C VAL A 107 -16.87 0.38 -0.64
N ASN A 108 -17.58 0.18 -1.76
CA ASN A 108 -17.88 1.24 -2.72
C ASN A 108 -18.78 2.35 -2.15
N VAL A 109 -19.65 2.07 -1.17
CA VAL A 109 -20.42 3.07 -0.41
C VAL A 109 -19.51 3.81 0.57
N LEU A 110 -18.77 3.08 1.43
CA LEU A 110 -17.92 3.68 2.47
C LEU A 110 -16.81 4.58 1.90
N THR A 111 -16.11 4.10 0.87
CA THR A 111 -15.05 4.88 0.20
C THR A 111 -15.61 6.16 -0.43
N ARG A 112 -16.77 6.09 -1.09
CA ARG A 112 -17.46 7.28 -1.61
C ARG A 112 -17.98 8.18 -0.50
N ALA A 113 -18.42 7.65 0.64
CA ALA A 113 -18.86 8.45 1.77
C ALA A 113 -17.71 9.27 2.36
N ARG A 114 -16.50 8.69 2.45
CA ARG A 114 -15.28 9.44 2.81
C ARG A 114 -14.95 10.50 1.77
N THR A 115 -14.97 10.19 0.47
CA THR A 115 -14.68 11.17 -0.61
C THR A 115 -15.76 12.25 -0.75
N ALA A 116 -17.02 11.95 -0.39
CA ALA A 116 -18.11 12.92 -0.22
C ALA A 116 -17.96 13.77 1.06
N GLY A 117 -17.04 13.41 1.97
CA GLY A 117 -16.87 14.03 3.28
C GLY A 117 -18.11 13.89 4.16
N TYR A 118 -18.74 12.71 4.12
CA TYR A 118 -19.84 12.27 4.99
C TYR A 118 -19.35 11.48 6.20
N ILE A 119 -18.19 10.84 6.10
CA ILE A 119 -17.46 10.17 7.18
C ILE A 119 -15.97 10.54 7.10
N ASP A 120 -15.25 10.44 8.22
CA ASP A 120 -13.80 10.68 8.28
C ASP A 120 -12.95 9.40 8.10
N ASP A 121 -11.63 9.55 8.08
CA ASP A 121 -10.65 8.46 7.91
C ASP A 121 -10.65 7.44 9.07
N GLY A 122 -11.11 7.82 10.26
CA GLY A 122 -11.24 6.95 11.43
C GLY A 122 -12.51 6.11 11.36
N ALA A 123 -13.64 6.75 11.07
CA ALA A 123 -14.92 6.08 10.80
C ALA A 123 -14.80 5.10 9.63
N LEU A 124 -14.17 5.51 8.51
CA LEU A 124 -13.90 4.63 7.37
C LEU A 124 -13.07 3.40 7.78
N ALA A 125 -12.01 3.59 8.57
CA ALA A 125 -11.15 2.48 9.01
C ALA A 125 -11.89 1.49 9.90
N GLY A 126 -12.67 1.96 10.88
CA GLY A 126 -13.45 1.10 11.78
C GLY A 126 -14.56 0.32 11.07
N LEU A 127 -15.27 0.96 10.14
CA LEU A 127 -16.32 0.31 9.36
C LEU A 127 -15.76 -0.75 8.40
N LEU A 128 -14.66 -0.45 7.69
CA LEU A 128 -13.99 -1.44 6.84
C LEU A 128 -13.47 -2.63 7.65
N GLU A 129 -12.86 -2.40 8.81
CA GLU A 129 -12.40 -3.49 9.69
C GLU A 129 -13.57 -4.36 10.19
N SER A 130 -14.69 -3.75 10.58
CA SER A 130 -15.90 -4.47 11.00
C SER A 130 -16.45 -5.38 9.89
N HIS A 131 -16.71 -4.83 8.70
CA HIS A 131 -17.24 -5.64 7.60
C HIS A 131 -16.24 -6.68 7.08
N ALA A 132 -14.93 -6.41 7.13
CA ALA A 132 -13.92 -7.38 6.72
C ALA A 132 -13.78 -8.55 7.72
N ARG A 133 -13.93 -8.30 9.03
CA ARG A 133 -14.07 -9.38 10.04
C ARG A 133 -15.32 -10.22 9.79
N ARG A 134 -16.46 -9.59 9.44
CA ARG A 134 -17.70 -10.29 9.03
C ARG A 134 -17.48 -11.15 7.77
N THR A 135 -16.77 -10.63 6.76
CA THR A 135 -16.37 -11.39 5.57
C THR A 135 -15.58 -12.66 5.95
N LEU A 136 -14.55 -12.57 6.80
CA LEU A 136 -13.77 -13.76 7.21
C LEU A 136 -14.60 -14.88 7.86
N VAL A 137 -15.71 -14.55 8.52
CA VAL A 137 -16.63 -15.52 9.15
C VAL A 137 -17.65 -16.11 8.14
N HIS A 138 -17.79 -15.51 6.96
CA HIS A 138 -18.88 -15.82 6.01
C HIS A 138 -18.46 -16.53 4.73
N TYR A 139 -17.17 -16.80 4.53
CA TYR A 139 -16.63 -17.63 3.43
C TYR A 139 -15.58 -18.60 3.97
N SER A 140 -15.57 -19.83 3.45
CA SER A 140 -14.61 -20.87 3.83
C SER A 140 -13.17 -20.60 3.36
N GLY A 141 -13.01 -19.70 2.37
CA GLY A 141 -11.74 -19.37 1.76
C GLY A 141 -11.86 -18.20 0.77
N TRP A 142 -10.72 -17.82 0.19
CA TRP A 142 -10.63 -16.74 -0.80
C TRP A 142 -11.32 -17.13 -2.11
N GLY A 143 -11.23 -18.41 -2.50
CA GLY A 143 -11.87 -18.95 -3.70
C GLY A 143 -13.39 -18.79 -3.66
N GLN A 144 -14.02 -19.14 -2.54
CA GLN A 144 -15.47 -18.98 -2.35
C GLN A 144 -15.89 -17.50 -2.37
N TYR A 145 -15.14 -16.60 -1.73
CA TYR A 145 -15.41 -15.16 -1.79
C TYR A 145 -15.35 -14.63 -3.23
N LEU A 146 -14.25 -14.90 -3.94
CA LEU A 146 -14.05 -14.44 -5.31
C LEU A 146 -15.12 -14.98 -6.28
N ALA A 147 -15.48 -16.26 -6.16
CA ALA A 147 -16.58 -16.85 -6.92
C ALA A 147 -17.91 -16.13 -6.63
N SER A 148 -18.20 -15.86 -5.34
CA SER A 148 -19.42 -15.17 -4.89
C SER A 148 -19.55 -13.74 -5.45
N VAL A 149 -18.43 -13.02 -5.63
CA VAL A 149 -18.44 -11.71 -6.31
C VAL A 149 -18.89 -11.84 -7.77
N ILE A 150 -18.34 -12.79 -8.53
CA ILE A 150 -18.69 -12.95 -9.95
C ILE A 150 -20.14 -13.42 -10.10
N VAL A 151 -20.58 -14.36 -9.26
CA VAL A 151 -21.95 -14.86 -9.17
C VAL A 151 -22.94 -13.71 -8.97
N GLY A 152 -22.74 -12.90 -7.93
CA GLY A 152 -23.61 -11.75 -7.67
C GLY A 152 -23.54 -10.70 -8.78
N LYS A 153 -22.34 -10.39 -9.28
CA LYS A 153 -22.19 -9.42 -10.38
C LYS A 153 -22.94 -9.85 -11.64
N THR A 154 -22.90 -11.14 -11.96
CA THR A 154 -23.54 -11.69 -13.16
C THR A 154 -25.06 -11.67 -13.02
N ALA A 155 -25.60 -12.11 -11.89
CA ALA A 155 -27.03 -12.02 -11.58
C ALA A 155 -27.53 -10.56 -11.63
N PHE A 156 -26.77 -9.62 -11.06
CA PHE A 156 -27.10 -8.19 -11.08
C PHE A 156 -27.19 -7.60 -12.50
N GLN A 157 -26.41 -8.09 -13.46
CA GLN A 157 -26.58 -7.68 -14.86
C GLN A 157 -27.77 -8.37 -15.53
N ALA A 158 -27.95 -9.67 -15.31
CA ALA A 158 -29.03 -10.45 -15.93
C ALA A 158 -30.43 -9.95 -15.53
N MET A 159 -30.59 -9.44 -14.30
CA MET A 159 -31.85 -8.88 -13.81
C MET A 159 -32.11 -7.41 -14.22
N GLY A 160 -31.51 -6.95 -15.32
CA GLY A 160 -31.93 -5.72 -16.01
C GLY A 160 -31.45 -4.40 -15.41
N ALA A 161 -30.28 -4.38 -14.75
CA ALA A 161 -29.67 -3.13 -14.27
C ALA A 161 -29.52 -2.10 -15.41
N THR A 162 -30.17 -0.94 -15.26
CA THR A 162 -30.43 0.01 -16.36
C THR A 162 -29.15 0.62 -16.96
N SER A 163 -28.97 0.39 -18.25
CA SER A 163 -27.89 0.97 -19.07
C SER A 163 -27.91 2.49 -19.02
N GLY A 164 -26.91 3.09 -18.37
CA GLY A 164 -26.72 4.55 -18.31
C GLY A 164 -26.01 5.06 -17.06
N SER A 165 -26.12 4.37 -15.93
CA SER A 165 -25.43 4.78 -14.70
C SER A 165 -23.93 4.52 -14.77
N HIS A 166 -23.13 5.59 -14.68
CA HIS A 166 -21.65 5.55 -14.67
C HIS A 166 -21.05 4.74 -13.48
N CYS A 167 -21.88 4.29 -12.53
CA CYS A 167 -21.48 3.47 -11.39
C CYS A 167 -21.53 1.96 -11.70
N ILE A 168 -22.12 1.54 -12.83
CA ILE A 168 -22.23 0.12 -13.21
C ILE A 168 -20.96 -0.30 -13.97
N VAL A 169 -19.97 -0.80 -13.25
CA VAL A 169 -18.80 -1.48 -13.85
C VAL A 169 -19.28 -2.69 -14.69
N PRO A 170 -18.80 -2.89 -15.94
CA PRO A 170 -19.16 -4.07 -16.73
C PRO A 170 -18.66 -5.38 -16.11
N SER A 171 -19.44 -6.46 -16.18
CA SER A 171 -19.02 -7.77 -15.60
C SER A 171 -17.68 -8.27 -16.12
N GLN A 172 -17.34 -8.00 -17.39
CA GLN A 172 -16.05 -8.37 -17.96
C GLN A 172 -14.85 -7.77 -17.18
N ARG A 173 -14.96 -6.52 -16.69
CA ARG A 173 -13.92 -5.93 -15.83
C ARG A 173 -13.85 -6.57 -14.45
N ILE A 174 -14.96 -7.08 -13.93
CA ILE A 174 -14.99 -7.78 -12.62
C ILE A 174 -14.43 -9.19 -12.76
N LEU A 175 -14.77 -9.91 -13.84
CA LEU A 175 -14.13 -11.16 -14.22
C LEU A 175 -12.62 -11.01 -14.33
N GLU A 176 -12.13 -9.97 -15.01
CA GLU A 176 -10.69 -9.67 -15.15
C GLU A 176 -10.02 -9.31 -13.81
N ALA A 177 -10.64 -8.45 -12.99
CA ALA A 177 -10.13 -8.09 -11.66
C ALA A 177 -10.05 -9.32 -10.73
N VAL A 178 -11.09 -10.15 -10.71
CA VAL A 178 -11.14 -11.38 -9.92
C VAL A 178 -10.18 -12.43 -10.46
N HIS A 179 -10.02 -12.55 -11.78
CA HIS A 179 -9.04 -13.46 -12.40
C HIS A 179 -7.61 -13.12 -11.99
N ILE A 180 -7.24 -11.84 -12.07
CA ILE A 180 -5.93 -11.37 -11.62
C ILE A 180 -5.73 -11.69 -10.13
N MET A 181 -6.75 -11.47 -9.29
CA MET A 181 -6.68 -11.77 -7.84
C MET A 181 -6.83 -13.26 -7.46
N ALA A 182 -7.28 -14.13 -8.36
CA ALA A 182 -7.17 -15.57 -8.19
C ALA A 182 -5.75 -16.05 -8.54
N LEU A 183 -5.15 -15.49 -9.60
CA LEU A 183 -3.77 -15.77 -10.02
C LEU A 183 -2.70 -15.16 -9.10
N SER A 184 -2.98 -14.00 -8.50
CA SER A 184 -2.06 -13.26 -7.61
C SER A 184 -2.38 -13.36 -6.11
N ALA A 185 -3.50 -14.03 -5.79
CA ALA A 185 -4.09 -14.31 -4.48
C ALA A 185 -3.31 -13.70 -3.30
N PRO A 186 -3.70 -12.48 -2.85
CA PRO A 186 -2.74 -11.55 -2.26
C PRO A 186 -1.96 -12.20 -1.12
N VAL A 187 -0.66 -12.36 -1.33
CA VAL A 187 0.23 -13.09 -0.43
C VAL A 187 0.17 -12.57 1.02
N THR A 188 -0.18 -11.29 1.18
CA THR A 188 -0.51 -10.64 2.46
C THR A 188 -1.64 -11.31 3.23
N LEU A 189 -2.69 -11.84 2.58
CA LEU A 189 -3.84 -12.49 3.24
C LEU A 189 -3.43 -13.84 3.85
N PHE A 190 -2.80 -14.70 3.04
CA PHE A 190 -2.34 -16.03 3.49
C PHE A 190 -1.18 -15.92 4.49
N ARG A 191 -0.20 -15.02 4.27
CA ARG A 191 0.91 -14.82 5.23
C ARG A 191 0.50 -14.10 6.51
N ALA A 192 -0.63 -13.39 6.53
CA ALA A 192 -1.22 -12.85 7.76
C ALA A 192 -2.12 -13.86 8.49
N GLY A 193 -2.29 -15.08 7.95
CA GLY A 193 -3.12 -16.13 8.56
C GLY A 193 -4.62 -15.83 8.57
N LEU A 194 -5.10 -14.93 7.70
CA LEU A 194 -6.51 -14.50 7.68
C LEU A 194 -7.42 -15.57 7.04
N TRP A 195 -6.91 -16.26 6.02
CA TRP A 195 -7.43 -17.53 5.50
C TRP A 195 -6.25 -18.49 5.31
N HIS A 196 -6.56 -19.79 5.28
CA HIS A 196 -5.57 -20.82 4.93
C HIS A 196 -5.20 -20.75 3.44
N PRO A 197 -3.98 -21.20 3.05
CA PRO A 197 -3.66 -21.40 1.64
C PRO A 197 -4.64 -22.36 0.97
N GLU A 198 -5.14 -21.98 -0.21
CA GLU A 198 -6.20 -22.66 -0.96
C GLU A 198 -5.71 -22.91 -2.40
N ASP A 199 -6.07 -24.05 -3.00
CA ASP A 199 -5.85 -24.27 -4.42
C ASP A 199 -6.95 -23.60 -5.24
N LEU A 200 -6.58 -22.53 -5.95
CA LEU A 200 -7.48 -21.71 -6.73
C LEU A 200 -7.56 -22.14 -8.20
N SER A 201 -6.92 -23.26 -8.60
CA SER A 201 -6.88 -23.73 -9.98
C SER A 201 -8.29 -23.90 -10.57
N ALA A 202 -9.22 -24.52 -9.83
CA ALA A 202 -10.61 -24.68 -10.25
C ALA A 202 -11.35 -23.35 -10.46
N LEU A 203 -11.02 -22.30 -9.69
CA LEU A 203 -11.56 -20.95 -9.87
C LEU A 203 -10.95 -20.28 -11.11
N ILE A 204 -9.63 -20.40 -11.29
CA ILE A 204 -8.90 -19.83 -12.44
C ILE A 204 -9.44 -20.42 -13.74
N ASP A 205 -9.54 -21.75 -13.84
CA ASP A 205 -10.03 -22.44 -15.04
C ASP A 205 -11.51 -22.11 -15.31
N ALA A 206 -12.34 -21.99 -14.26
CA ALA A 206 -13.74 -21.56 -14.39
C ALA A 206 -13.89 -20.12 -14.89
N ILE A 207 -12.95 -19.21 -14.58
CA ILE A 207 -12.96 -17.84 -15.13
C ILE A 207 -12.42 -17.82 -16.56
N GLU A 208 -11.35 -18.57 -16.85
CA GLU A 208 -10.74 -18.64 -18.19
C GLU A 208 -11.63 -19.31 -19.24
N ALA A 209 -12.58 -20.14 -18.83
CA ALA A 209 -13.66 -20.62 -19.70
C ALA A 209 -14.66 -19.51 -20.14
N ILE A 210 -14.68 -18.35 -19.45
CA ILE A 210 -15.65 -17.26 -19.67
C ILE A 210 -14.99 -16.05 -20.37
N ILE A 211 -13.72 -15.76 -20.08
CA ILE A 211 -13.01 -14.60 -20.68
C ILE A 211 -12.26 -14.97 -21.97
N PRO A 212 -12.06 -14.03 -22.92
CA PRO A 212 -11.31 -14.31 -24.15
C PRO A 212 -9.87 -14.76 -23.86
N ALA A 213 -9.37 -15.77 -24.58
CA ALA A 213 -8.07 -16.39 -24.34
C ALA A 213 -6.88 -15.40 -24.33
N GLU A 214 -6.90 -14.35 -25.15
CA GLU A 214 -5.86 -13.30 -25.12
C GLU A 214 -5.92 -12.43 -23.86
N ARG A 215 -7.10 -12.24 -23.26
CA ARG A 215 -7.24 -11.56 -21.96
C ARG A 215 -6.84 -12.49 -20.82
N ALA A 216 -7.18 -13.78 -20.89
CA ALA A 216 -6.64 -14.78 -19.97
C ALA A 216 -5.10 -14.84 -20.00
N ARG A 217 -4.50 -14.84 -21.21
CA ARG A 217 -3.05 -14.77 -21.38
C ARG A 217 -2.46 -13.46 -20.85
N ALA A 218 -3.08 -12.31 -21.14
CA ALA A 218 -2.62 -11.02 -20.61
C ALA A 218 -2.69 -10.96 -19.07
N ALA A 219 -3.76 -11.50 -18.48
CA ALA A 219 -3.91 -11.63 -17.03
C ALA A 219 -2.89 -12.62 -16.44
N ARG A 220 -2.66 -13.80 -17.04
CA ARG A 220 -1.58 -14.73 -16.64
C ARG A 220 -0.17 -14.13 -16.82
N LEU A 221 0.06 -13.22 -17.77
CA LEU A 221 1.35 -12.52 -17.94
C LEU A 221 1.54 -11.42 -16.88
N GLY A 222 0.55 -10.57 -16.66
CA GLY A 222 0.55 -9.58 -15.57
C GLY A 222 0.65 -10.25 -14.20
N ALA A 223 -0.09 -11.35 -14.02
CA ALA A 223 -0.03 -12.17 -12.82
C ALA A 223 1.23 -13.03 -12.73
N GLY A 224 1.91 -13.36 -13.84
CA GLY A 224 3.25 -13.92 -13.84
C GLY A 224 4.27 -12.91 -13.30
N GLY A 225 4.07 -11.62 -13.61
CA GLY A 225 4.69 -10.51 -12.90
C GLY A 225 4.36 -10.50 -11.40
N TRP A 226 3.13 -10.87 -11.01
CA TRP A 226 2.74 -11.09 -9.61
C TRP A 226 3.22 -12.40 -8.98
N VAL A 227 3.56 -13.47 -9.70
CA VAL A 227 4.16 -14.68 -9.11
C VAL A 227 5.66 -14.47 -8.94
N ALA A 228 6.30 -13.86 -9.94
CA ALA A 228 7.63 -13.26 -9.81
C ALA A 228 7.69 -12.09 -8.81
N THR A 229 6.53 -11.64 -8.31
CA THR A 229 6.42 -10.75 -7.14
C THR A 229 5.50 -11.28 -6.02
N ALA A 230 5.28 -12.61 -5.94
CA ALA A 230 4.54 -13.30 -4.85
C ALA A 230 5.53 -13.80 -3.78
N SER A 231 6.72 -14.17 -4.23
CA SER A 231 7.91 -13.56 -3.64
C SER A 231 7.80 -12.03 -3.84
N HIS A 232 7.10 -11.32 -2.93
CA HIS A 232 6.82 -9.86 -2.84
C HIS A 232 7.69 -8.96 -3.73
N PRO A 233 7.23 -7.82 -4.29
CA PRO A 233 8.15 -6.89 -4.99
C PRO A 233 9.42 -6.55 -4.21
N LEU A 234 9.35 -6.61 -2.86
CA LEU A 234 10.52 -6.82 -2.02
C LEU A 234 11.07 -8.25 -2.13
N ASP A 235 10.54 -9.33 -1.56
CA ASP A 235 11.17 -10.68 -1.60
C ASP A 235 11.84 -11.08 -2.94
N ALA A 236 11.35 -10.71 -4.13
CA ALA A 236 12.04 -10.94 -5.41
C ALA A 236 13.17 -9.92 -5.73
N ALA A 237 12.99 -8.62 -5.45
CA ALA A 237 14.08 -7.64 -5.55
C ALA A 237 15.13 -7.87 -4.45
N THR A 238 14.68 -8.17 -3.24
CA THR A 238 15.39 -8.68 -2.04
C THR A 238 16.16 -9.94 -2.38
N THR A 239 15.55 -10.97 -3.00
CA THR A 239 16.30 -12.16 -3.43
C THR A 239 17.40 -11.77 -4.43
N LYS A 240 17.09 -10.92 -5.42
CA LYS A 240 18.09 -10.37 -6.36
C LYS A 240 19.10 -9.39 -5.72
N VAL A 241 18.85 -8.91 -4.51
CA VAL A 241 19.75 -8.07 -3.69
C VAL A 241 20.62 -8.99 -2.85
N LEU A 242 20.06 -9.82 -1.98
CA LEU A 242 20.74 -10.85 -1.18
C LEU A 242 21.72 -11.68 -2.03
N GLN A 243 21.27 -12.17 -3.21
CA GLN A 243 22.11 -12.90 -4.18
C GLN A 243 23.26 -12.06 -4.76
N ALA A 244 23.10 -10.74 -4.93
CA ALA A 244 24.09 -9.86 -5.54
C ALA A 244 25.02 -9.17 -4.51
N THR A 245 24.56 -8.98 -3.27
CA THR A 245 25.25 -8.21 -2.22
C THR A 245 25.81 -9.10 -1.11
N ALA A 246 25.49 -10.41 -1.11
CA ALA A 246 25.89 -11.37 -0.07
C ALA A 246 25.52 -10.91 1.35
N THR A 247 24.46 -10.10 1.47
CA THR A 247 23.83 -9.74 2.74
C THR A 247 23.00 -10.94 3.20
N ASP A 248 22.98 -11.23 4.51
CA ASP A 248 22.09 -12.25 5.05
C ASP A 248 20.64 -11.73 5.17
N THR A 249 19.68 -12.66 5.13
CA THR A 249 18.25 -12.34 5.17
C THR A 249 17.83 -11.64 6.47
N GLY A 250 18.49 -11.94 7.59
CA GLY A 250 18.20 -11.33 8.90
C GLY A 250 18.55 -9.85 8.92
N THR A 251 19.78 -9.51 8.56
CA THR A 251 20.28 -8.13 8.41
C THR A 251 19.40 -7.32 7.44
N PHE A 252 19.01 -7.90 6.30
CA PHE A 252 18.12 -7.22 5.35
C PHE A 252 16.74 -6.93 5.96
N LEU A 253 16.09 -7.93 6.57
CA LEU A 253 14.76 -7.76 7.15
C LEU A 253 14.77 -6.79 8.34
N ARG A 254 15.80 -6.87 9.20
CA ARG A 254 16.00 -5.96 10.33
C ARG A 254 16.21 -4.51 9.87
N SER A 255 17.05 -4.31 8.86
CA SER A 255 17.28 -3.02 8.20
C SER A 255 15.99 -2.41 7.65
N ARG A 256 15.19 -3.22 6.94
CA ARG A 256 13.88 -2.80 6.43
C ARG A 256 12.91 -2.43 7.56
N SER A 257 12.82 -3.23 8.61
CA SER A 257 11.91 -2.97 9.74
C SER A 257 12.30 -1.72 10.53
N LEU A 258 13.60 -1.50 10.74
CA LEU A 258 14.14 -0.24 11.28
C LEU A 258 13.70 0.96 10.41
N ALA A 259 13.98 0.93 9.11
CA ALA A 259 13.60 2.00 8.18
C ALA A 259 12.08 2.27 8.19
N GLN A 260 11.26 1.22 8.26
CA GLN A 260 9.80 1.34 8.26
C GLN A 260 9.26 1.94 9.57
N GLU A 261 9.64 1.39 10.72
CA GLU A 261 9.04 1.75 12.01
C GLU A 261 9.67 2.98 12.66
N VAL A 262 10.98 3.17 12.50
CA VAL A 262 11.73 4.27 13.14
C VAL A 262 11.65 5.57 12.33
N PHE A 263 11.53 5.46 11.01
CA PHE A 263 11.53 6.60 10.08
C PHE A 263 10.21 6.76 9.31
N TRP A 264 9.85 5.83 8.41
CA TRP A 264 8.74 6.07 7.48
C TRP A 264 7.35 6.15 8.13
N ARG A 265 7.04 5.29 9.11
CA ARG A 265 5.77 5.34 9.84
C ARG A 265 5.59 6.68 10.57
N PRO A 266 6.59 7.20 11.32
CA PRO A 266 6.61 8.58 11.80
C PRO A 266 6.47 9.67 10.73
N VAL A 267 7.15 9.57 9.57
CA VAL A 267 7.01 10.52 8.45
C VAL A 267 5.56 10.59 7.95
N GLY A 268 4.92 9.44 7.75
CA GLY A 268 3.52 9.35 7.34
C GLY A 268 2.55 9.88 8.40
N MET A 269 2.77 9.54 9.68
CA MET A 269 1.97 10.08 10.80
C MET A 269 2.07 11.60 10.93
N ALA A 270 3.25 12.18 10.64
CA ALA A 270 3.47 13.62 10.62
C ALA A 270 3.04 14.31 9.30
N ARG A 271 2.52 13.57 8.31
CA ARG A 271 2.22 14.09 6.95
C ARG A 271 3.41 14.86 6.34
N LEU A 272 4.60 14.27 6.48
CA LEU A 272 5.86 14.81 5.96
C LEU A 272 6.33 14.12 4.67
N TRP A 273 5.51 13.24 4.08
CA TRP A 273 5.89 12.47 2.89
C TRP A 273 6.40 13.36 1.73
N PRO A 274 5.73 14.47 1.34
CA PRO A 274 6.22 15.32 0.25
C PRO A 274 7.53 16.07 0.57
N VAL A 275 8.02 16.05 1.82
CA VAL A 275 9.37 16.56 2.15
C VAL A 275 10.46 15.64 1.60
N PHE A 276 10.17 14.33 1.52
CA PHE A 276 11.12 13.29 1.14
C PHE A 276 11.00 12.83 -0.33
N GLU A 277 9.95 13.29 -1.03
CA GLU A 277 9.85 13.21 -2.49
C GLU A 277 10.64 14.36 -3.14
N ASP A 278 11.95 14.18 -3.26
CA ASP A 278 12.84 15.17 -3.87
C ASP A 278 12.64 15.29 -5.38
N LEU A 279 12.08 16.42 -5.83
CA LEU A 279 11.81 16.70 -7.24
C LEU A 279 13.07 16.71 -8.13
N ARG A 280 14.29 16.67 -7.57
CA ARG A 280 15.56 16.54 -8.33
C ARG A 280 15.97 15.09 -8.60
N SER A 281 15.34 14.08 -8.00
CA SER A 281 15.89 12.71 -7.87
C SER A 281 15.85 11.83 -9.14
N SER A 282 16.24 12.37 -10.29
CA SER A 282 16.30 11.68 -11.59
C SER A 282 17.38 10.59 -11.70
N ARG A 283 18.25 10.41 -10.69
CA ARG A 283 19.38 9.45 -10.73
C ARG A 283 19.64 8.70 -9.41
N LEU A 284 19.62 9.37 -8.26
CA LEU A 284 19.70 8.78 -6.92
C LEU A 284 18.86 9.64 -5.95
N PRO A 285 18.19 9.04 -4.94
CA PRO A 285 17.55 9.80 -3.87
C PRO A 285 18.63 10.33 -2.89
N PRO A 286 18.50 11.54 -2.32
CA PRO A 286 19.45 12.00 -1.29
C PRO A 286 19.32 11.23 0.04
N TRP A 287 18.25 10.46 0.22
CA TRP A 287 18.02 9.57 1.37
C TRP A 287 17.88 8.13 0.85
N ASP A 288 19.01 7.46 0.66
CA ASP A 288 19.13 6.07 0.19
C ASP A 288 18.64 5.08 1.26
N LEU A 289 17.81 4.11 0.86
CA LEU A 289 17.08 3.22 1.78
C LEU A 289 17.19 1.74 1.41
N PRO A 290 17.14 0.81 2.39
CA PRO A 290 17.29 -0.63 2.18
C PRO A 290 16.17 -1.27 1.37
N ALA A 291 15.01 -0.61 1.31
CA ALA A 291 13.82 -1.04 0.58
C ALA A 291 13.08 0.20 0.05
N HIS A 292 13.51 0.69 -1.11
CA HIS A 292 12.86 1.77 -1.85
C HIS A 292 12.09 1.22 -3.06
N GLY A 293 10.98 1.88 -3.44
CA GLY A 293 9.93 1.31 -4.29
C GLY A 293 10.33 0.96 -5.73
N ASP A 294 11.43 1.50 -6.24
CA ASP A 294 11.97 1.28 -7.59
C ASP A 294 12.92 0.08 -7.67
N GLY A 295 13.39 -0.45 -6.53
CA GLY A 295 14.33 -1.58 -6.44
C GLY A 295 15.76 -1.29 -6.94
N ARG A 296 16.00 -0.25 -7.76
CA ARG A 296 17.34 0.19 -8.17
C ARG A 296 18.03 0.95 -7.04
N ALA A 297 17.35 1.88 -6.35
CA ALA A 297 17.91 2.55 -5.17
C ALA A 297 18.23 1.55 -4.04
N ALA A 298 17.38 0.54 -3.81
CA ALA A 298 17.67 -0.55 -2.87
C ALA A 298 18.95 -1.33 -3.23
N LYS A 299 19.17 -1.63 -4.53
CA LYS A 299 20.42 -2.24 -5.00
C LYS A 299 21.64 -1.34 -4.79
N THR A 300 21.52 -0.04 -5.02
CA THR A 300 22.58 0.94 -4.72
C THR A 300 22.91 0.94 -3.22
N PHE A 301 21.90 1.09 -2.36
CA PHE A 301 22.05 1.06 -0.90
C PHE A 301 22.84 -0.18 -0.44
N TRP A 302 22.42 -1.39 -0.83
CA TRP A 302 23.06 -2.61 -0.36
C TRP A 302 24.43 -2.90 -0.99
N ARG A 303 24.66 -2.45 -2.24
CA ARG A 303 26.01 -2.45 -2.85
C ARG A 303 26.96 -1.56 -2.04
N ASP A 304 26.53 -0.36 -1.69
CA ASP A 304 27.41 0.64 -1.06
C ASP A 304 27.57 0.37 0.45
N VAL A 305 26.54 -0.17 1.12
CA VAL A 305 26.66 -0.77 2.45
C VAL A 305 27.71 -1.89 2.47
N ARG A 306 27.75 -2.76 1.45
CA ARG A 306 28.77 -3.83 1.38
C ARG A 306 30.18 -3.26 1.23
N LEU A 307 30.37 -2.23 0.40
CA LEU A 307 31.68 -1.62 0.13
C LEU A 307 32.27 -0.87 1.33
N GLU A 308 31.44 -0.44 2.26
CA GLU A 308 31.83 0.47 3.35
C GLU A 308 31.53 -0.11 4.76
N ARG A 309 31.12 -1.38 4.84
CA ARG A 309 30.65 -2.08 6.06
C ARG A 309 31.64 -2.03 7.23
N GLU A 310 32.95 -2.02 6.95
CA GLU A 310 34.00 -1.97 7.97
C GLU A 310 34.06 -0.65 8.75
N HIS A 311 33.37 0.40 8.28
CA HIS A 311 33.40 1.72 8.89
C HIS A 311 32.30 1.96 9.94
N TRP A 312 31.42 0.99 10.21
CA TRP A 312 30.37 1.12 11.23
C TRP A 312 29.90 -0.21 11.84
N SER A 313 29.28 -0.13 13.01
CA SER A 313 28.67 -1.25 13.72
C SER A 313 27.15 -1.16 13.74
N GLY A 314 26.50 -2.31 13.87
CA GLY A 314 25.05 -2.46 13.82
C GLY A 314 24.47 -2.40 12.39
N VAL A 315 23.22 -2.82 12.26
CA VAL A 315 22.49 -2.86 10.98
C VAL A 315 22.20 -1.43 10.49
N PRO A 316 22.68 -1.02 9.29
CA PRO A 316 22.32 0.27 8.68
C PRO A 316 20.90 0.22 8.13
N PHE A 317 20.12 1.29 8.31
CA PHE A 317 18.73 1.38 7.84
C PHE A 317 18.42 2.61 6.99
N LEU A 318 19.34 3.58 6.90
CA LEU A 318 19.22 4.78 6.08
C LEU A 318 20.61 5.35 5.80
N ARG A 319 20.86 5.76 4.56
CA ARG A 319 22.08 6.47 4.12
C ARG A 319 21.65 7.85 3.61
N ILE A 320 22.41 8.89 3.95
CA ILE A 320 22.12 10.27 3.52
C ILE A 320 23.29 10.77 2.68
N SER A 321 22.96 11.40 1.56
CA SER A 321 23.89 11.87 0.55
C SER A 321 23.54 13.30 0.09
N ASP A 322 24.52 14.19 -0.03
CA ASP A 322 24.34 15.54 -0.61
C ASP A 322 25.18 15.66 -1.89
N GLY A 323 24.56 16.10 -3.00
CA GLY A 323 25.24 16.21 -4.30
C GLY A 323 25.88 14.90 -4.81
N GLY A 324 25.36 13.73 -4.40
CA GLY A 324 25.94 12.42 -4.70
C GLY A 324 27.15 12.03 -3.83
N ARG A 325 27.41 12.74 -2.73
CA ARG A 325 28.43 12.41 -1.73
C ARG A 325 27.76 11.90 -0.47
N LEU A 326 28.12 10.70 0.00
CA LEU A 326 27.68 10.19 1.29
C LEU A 326 28.12 11.11 2.43
N THR A 327 27.18 11.48 3.31
CA THR A 327 27.38 12.37 4.47
C THR A 327 26.98 11.73 5.80
N ALA A 328 26.09 10.73 5.80
CA ALA A 328 25.77 9.95 6.99
C ALA A 328 25.27 8.53 6.68
N VAL A 329 25.48 7.62 7.62
CA VAL A 329 24.89 6.27 7.68
C VAL A 329 24.25 6.10 9.04
N LEU A 330 22.94 5.84 9.07
CA LEU A 330 22.17 5.64 10.28
C LEU A 330 22.03 4.14 10.52
N THR A 331 22.59 3.67 11.65
CA THR A 331 22.54 2.26 12.08
C THR A 331 21.74 2.11 13.37
N GLU A 332 21.40 0.88 13.74
CA GLU A 332 20.74 0.60 15.03
C GLU A 332 21.56 1.05 16.27
N GLN A 333 22.87 1.28 16.10
CA GLN A 333 23.78 1.65 17.19
C GLN A 333 24.16 3.14 17.18
N ALA A 334 24.33 3.76 16.01
CA ALA A 334 24.80 5.14 15.90
C ALA A 334 24.28 5.87 14.65
N CYS A 335 24.33 7.21 14.70
CA CYS A 335 24.35 8.05 13.51
C CYS A 335 25.81 8.28 13.12
N VAL A 336 26.28 7.62 12.05
CA VAL A 336 27.68 7.67 11.62
C VAL A 336 27.84 8.81 10.62
N LEU A 337 28.50 9.89 11.02
CA LEU A 337 28.75 11.05 10.17
C LEU A 337 29.95 10.79 9.27
N VAL A 338 29.85 11.16 8.00
CA VAL A 338 30.87 10.93 6.97
C VAL A 338 31.41 12.27 6.50
N SER A 339 32.65 12.57 6.89
CA SER A 339 33.38 13.76 6.44
C SER A 339 34.42 13.38 5.39
N ARG A 340 34.83 14.32 4.54
CA ARG A 340 35.80 14.07 3.46
C ARG A 340 36.93 15.09 3.48
N THR A 341 38.15 14.60 3.66
CA THR A 341 39.40 15.39 3.65
C THR A 341 40.22 14.98 2.42
N GLY A 342 40.04 15.74 1.32
CA GLY A 342 40.68 15.45 0.03
C GLY A 342 40.17 14.14 -0.60
N VAL A 343 41.01 13.11 -0.64
CA VAL A 343 40.64 11.76 -1.11
C VAL A 343 40.13 10.84 -0.01
N HIS A 344 40.48 11.09 1.27
CA HIS A 344 40.07 10.25 2.38
C HIS A 344 38.67 10.61 2.89
N ARG A 345 37.96 9.61 3.40
CA ARG A 345 36.69 9.75 4.11
C ARG A 345 36.88 9.29 5.55
N ALA A 346 36.41 10.08 6.50
CA ALA A 346 36.42 9.75 7.93
C ALA A 346 34.99 9.53 8.40
N PHE A 347 34.77 8.40 9.06
CA PHE A 347 33.48 7.93 9.55
C PHE A 347 33.45 8.04 11.07
N THR A 348 32.59 8.93 11.59
CA THR A 348 32.52 9.28 13.01
C THR A 348 31.19 8.79 13.59
N PRO A 349 31.16 7.67 14.34
CA PRO A 349 29.95 7.18 14.97
C PRO A 349 29.52 8.10 16.13
N VAL A 350 28.34 8.70 16.02
CA VAL A 350 27.70 9.49 17.09
C VAL A 350 26.59 8.65 17.74
N PRO A 351 26.71 8.28 19.03
CA PRO A 351 25.68 7.51 19.74
C PRO A 351 24.30 8.19 19.72
N TRP A 352 23.22 7.41 19.72
CA TRP A 352 21.85 7.93 19.62
C TRP A 352 21.39 8.79 20.82
N GLU A 353 22.16 8.83 21.90
CA GLU A 353 22.00 9.73 23.05
C GLU A 353 22.47 11.14 22.72
N GLN A 354 23.51 11.23 21.88
CA GLN A 354 24.25 12.44 21.52
C GLN A 354 23.84 12.98 20.14
N ALA A 355 23.41 12.10 19.24
CA ALA A 355 22.95 12.46 17.90
C ALA A 355 21.78 13.46 17.98
N ARG A 356 21.96 14.64 17.39
CA ARG A 356 20.92 15.66 17.20
C ARG A 356 20.85 15.98 15.72
N ILE A 357 19.78 15.49 15.08
CA ILE A 357 19.47 15.82 13.69
C ILE A 357 18.44 16.95 13.71
N THR A 358 18.65 17.99 12.91
CA THR A 358 17.74 19.14 12.77
C THR A 358 17.46 19.41 11.28
N ALA A 359 16.40 20.17 10.98
CA ALA A 359 16.06 20.60 9.63
C ALA A 359 15.90 22.12 9.56
N THR A 360 16.49 22.73 8.54
CA THR A 360 16.32 24.15 8.22
C THR A 360 15.39 24.25 7.01
N VAL A 361 14.16 24.70 7.24
CA VAL A 361 13.14 24.89 6.21
C VAL A 361 13.38 26.22 5.50
N SER A 362 13.52 26.19 4.17
CA SER A 362 13.56 27.39 3.32
C SER A 362 12.33 27.38 2.40
N PRO A 363 11.22 28.03 2.80
CA PRO A 363 9.96 28.06 2.06
C PRO A 363 10.11 28.30 0.56
N GLY A 364 9.46 27.47 -0.25
CA GLY A 364 9.49 27.55 -1.72
C GLY A 364 10.86 27.24 -2.36
N LYS A 365 11.83 26.74 -1.59
CA LYS A 365 13.18 26.41 -2.07
C LYS A 365 13.61 25.00 -1.69
N GLN A 366 13.94 24.77 -0.42
CA GLN A 366 14.57 23.52 0.03
C GLN A 366 14.36 23.23 1.52
N VAL A 367 14.62 21.99 1.93
CA VAL A 367 14.79 21.61 3.34
C VAL A 367 16.19 21.02 3.51
N ALA A 368 17.01 21.61 4.38
CA ALA A 368 18.40 21.21 4.62
C ALA A 368 18.53 20.54 5.99
N PHE A 369 19.01 19.30 6.01
CA PHE A 369 19.13 18.48 7.22
C PHE A 369 20.56 18.51 7.75
N HIS A 370 20.73 18.65 9.06
CA HIS A 370 22.03 18.82 9.71
C HIS A 370 22.19 17.89 10.92
N ALA A 371 23.41 17.50 11.26
CA ALA A 371 23.74 16.93 12.57
C ALA A 371 25.10 17.41 13.06
N GLY A 372 25.20 17.78 14.34
CA GLY A 372 26.44 18.34 14.91
C GLY A 372 26.95 19.61 14.22
N GLY A 373 26.08 20.34 13.52
CA GLY A 373 26.44 21.50 12.68
C GLY A 373 26.87 21.15 11.25
N ALA A 374 27.13 19.88 10.94
CA ALA A 374 27.43 19.44 9.57
C ALA A 374 26.15 19.25 8.75
N LEU A 375 26.16 19.66 7.48
CA LEU A 375 25.10 19.36 6.51
C LEU A 375 25.10 17.86 6.17
N LEU A 376 23.94 17.23 6.30
CA LEU A 376 23.70 15.85 5.87
C LEU A 376 23.16 15.83 4.44
N GLY A 377 22.13 16.63 4.14
CA GLY A 377 21.52 16.58 2.82
C GLY A 377 20.45 17.62 2.61
N THR A 378 20.25 17.98 1.35
CA THR A 378 19.32 19.02 0.93
C THR A 378 18.24 18.42 0.02
N LEU A 379 16.97 18.58 0.38
CA LEU A 379 15.82 18.10 -0.38
C LEU A 379 15.08 19.25 -1.06
N TYR A 380 14.46 19.00 -2.21
CA TYR A 380 13.66 19.97 -2.97
C TYR A 380 12.22 19.44 -3.12
N PRO A 381 11.40 19.62 -2.06
CA PRO A 381 10.09 19.00 -1.99
C PRO A 381 9.06 19.67 -2.89
N ASP A 382 7.94 19.00 -3.12
CA ASP A 382 6.76 19.64 -3.72
C ASP A 382 6.08 20.58 -2.72
N TRP A 383 6.41 21.87 -2.84
CA TRP A 383 5.81 22.95 -2.06
C TRP A 383 4.32 23.17 -2.36
N GLY A 384 3.80 22.67 -3.49
CA GLY A 384 2.36 22.62 -3.77
C GLY A 384 1.66 21.57 -2.91
N ALA A 385 2.23 20.37 -2.80
CA ALA A 385 1.73 19.29 -1.96
C ALA A 385 1.87 19.58 -0.44
N LEU A 386 2.89 20.34 -0.03
CA LEU A 386 3.09 20.75 1.38
C LEU A 386 2.13 21.87 1.84
N GLY A 387 1.48 22.58 0.93
CA GLY A 387 0.65 23.74 1.25
C GLY A 387 1.48 24.97 1.70
N PRO A 388 0.85 25.98 2.32
CA PRO A 388 1.54 27.20 2.76
C PRO A 388 2.59 26.87 3.83
N ALA A 389 3.86 26.98 3.46
CA ALA A 389 5.00 26.65 4.31
C ALA A 389 5.08 27.53 5.56
N SER A 390 4.57 27.00 6.67
CA SER A 390 4.44 27.68 7.96
C SER A 390 5.40 27.11 9.01
N ALA A 391 5.44 27.73 10.20
CA ALA A 391 6.18 27.21 11.35
C ALA A 391 5.74 25.79 11.77
N GLU A 392 4.53 25.36 11.38
CA GLU A 392 4.01 24.01 11.60
C GLU A 392 4.84 22.94 10.87
N LEU A 393 5.35 23.23 9.66
CA LEU A 393 6.22 22.32 8.92
C LEU A 393 7.56 22.11 9.64
N THR A 394 8.15 23.20 10.15
CA THR A 394 9.37 23.15 10.98
C THR A 394 9.12 22.34 12.24
N TRP A 395 8.05 22.64 12.99
CA TRP A 395 7.68 21.92 14.21
C TRP A 395 7.44 20.42 13.97
N ARG A 396 6.76 20.06 12.87
CA ARG A 396 6.57 18.65 12.49
C ARG A 396 7.89 17.95 12.18
N LEU A 397 8.82 18.61 11.47
CA LEU A 397 10.16 18.09 11.18
C LEU A 397 11.01 17.96 12.46
N GLU A 398 10.95 18.93 13.37
CA GLU A 398 11.63 18.87 14.67
C GLU A 398 11.10 17.72 15.54
N GLY A 399 9.79 17.52 15.60
CA GLY A 399 9.16 16.39 16.28
C GLY A 399 9.55 15.03 15.67
N LEU A 400 9.63 14.94 14.35
CA LEU A 400 10.13 13.75 13.65
C LEU A 400 11.58 13.43 14.04
N LEU A 401 12.48 14.42 13.93
CA LEU A 401 13.93 14.21 14.02
C LEU A 401 14.43 14.09 15.46
N SER A 402 13.91 14.89 16.40
CA SER A 402 14.28 14.83 17.82
C SER A 402 13.99 13.47 18.44
N GLY A 403 12.86 12.85 18.09
CA GLY A 403 12.49 11.51 18.57
C GLY A 403 13.25 10.35 17.90
N LEU A 404 14.07 10.59 16.87
CA LEU A 404 14.62 9.52 16.02
C LEU A 404 15.48 8.52 16.81
N GLY A 405 16.47 8.99 17.58
CA GLY A 405 17.34 8.11 18.37
C GLY A 405 16.61 7.35 19.47
N ALA A 406 15.55 7.93 20.05
CA ALA A 406 14.69 7.24 21.01
C ALA A 406 13.89 6.11 20.34
N ARG A 407 13.38 6.33 19.11
CA ARG A 407 12.70 5.29 18.33
C ARG A 407 13.66 4.16 17.88
N VAL A 408 14.91 4.47 17.50
CA VAL A 408 15.92 3.43 17.20
C VAL A 408 16.13 2.51 18.40
N ARG A 409 16.40 3.08 19.59
CA ARG A 409 16.63 2.30 20.81
C ARG A 409 15.41 1.50 21.23
N SER A 410 14.22 2.12 21.20
CA SER A 410 12.97 1.43 21.53
C SER A 410 12.71 0.24 20.61
N PHE A 411 12.91 0.41 19.30
CA PHE A 411 12.82 -0.70 18.35
C PHE A 411 13.83 -1.80 18.65
N SER A 412 15.11 -1.44 18.88
CA SER A 412 16.20 -2.41 19.09
C SER A 412 16.08 -3.16 20.42
N ALA A 413 15.50 -2.53 21.45
CA ALA A 413 15.22 -3.17 22.74
C ALA A 413 13.99 -4.09 22.68
N ALA A 414 12.95 -3.73 21.92
CA ALA A 414 11.78 -4.58 21.68
C ALA A 414 12.07 -5.76 20.74
N HIS A 415 13.11 -5.66 19.91
CA HIS A 415 13.53 -6.68 18.95
C HIS A 415 15.05 -6.89 19.05
N PRO A 416 15.55 -7.71 20.00
CA PRO A 416 16.95 -8.15 20.00
C PRO A 416 17.31 -8.92 18.71
N LEU A 417 18.62 -9.17 18.51
CA LEU A 417 19.15 -10.08 17.48
C LEU A 417 19.27 -11.50 18.04
#